data_AF-A0AAJ4TW89-F1
#
_entry.id   AF-A0AAJ4TW89-F1
#
_cell.length_a   1.000
_cell.length_b   1.000
_cell.length_c   1.000
_cell.angle_alpha   90.00
_cell.angle_beta   90.00
_cell.angle_gamma   90.00
#
_symmetry.space_group_name_H-M   'P 1'
#
loop_
_entity.id
_entity.type
_entity.pdbx_description
1 polymer ?
#
loop_
_entity_poly.entity_id
_entity_poly.type
_entity_poly.pdbx_seq_one_letter_code
_entity_poly.pdbx_strand_id
1 'polypeptide(L)'
;MFKELLTSIGIGDAKVDTLVKKTTFHPEEQIAGIVKLENLAEQDIDRIELILIERKENTDETSDFHTIDLPISKVILQHDGTEEAPFILDTHDEIEDYNHEFYIKTHVFVDNAVDYYDEDQIYFESVQSS
;
A
#
# COMPACT_ATOMS: atom_id res chain seq x y z
N MET A 1 9.95 19.34 -8.20
CA MET A 1 8.78 19.42 -7.31
C MET A 1 7.79 18.39 -7.81
N PHE A 2 7.62 17.28 -7.11
CA PHE A 2 6.52 16.36 -7.37
C PHE A 2 5.99 15.90 -6.02
N LYS A 3 4.81 16.42 -5.67
CA LYS A 3 3.93 15.92 -4.62
C LYS A 3 2.66 15.54 -5.37
N GLU A 4 2.64 14.35 -5.94
CA GLU A 4 1.36 13.72 -6.26
C GLU A 4 0.99 12.98 -4.98
N LEU A 5 0.14 13.64 -4.18
CA LEU A 5 -0.57 13.00 -3.09
C LEU A 5 -1.48 11.97 -3.74
N LEU A 6 -1.14 10.70 -3.56
CA LEU A 6 -2.08 9.63 -3.77
C LEU A 6 -3.12 9.68 -2.64
N THR A 7 -4.30 9.14 -2.92
CA THR A 7 -5.56 9.56 -2.31
C THR A 7 -5.74 9.02 -0.90
N SER A 8 -5.37 9.80 0.11
CA SER A 8 -5.53 9.32 1.49
C SER A 8 -6.91 9.54 2.08
N ILE A 9 -7.49 8.45 2.59
CA ILE A 9 -8.80 8.36 3.23
C ILE A 9 -8.62 8.53 4.75
N GLY A 10 -9.15 9.61 5.31
CA GLY A 10 -9.13 9.88 6.76
C GLY A 10 -10.53 9.79 7.39
N ILE A 11 -10.60 9.45 8.68
CA ILE A 11 -11.82 9.53 9.49
C ILE A 11 -11.60 10.65 10.52
N GLY A 12 -12.35 11.76 10.40
CA GLY A 12 -12.14 12.95 11.24
C GLY A 12 -10.88 13.73 10.86
N ASP A 13 -10.15 14.23 11.86
CA ASP A 13 -8.88 14.96 11.66
C ASP A 13 -7.65 14.03 11.61
N ALA A 14 -7.83 12.74 11.92
CA ALA A 14 -6.78 11.73 11.89
C ALA A 14 -6.71 11.02 10.54
N LYS A 15 -5.50 10.78 10.05
CA LYS A 15 -5.26 10.30 8.69
C LYS A 15 -3.99 9.45 8.60
N VAL A 16 -4.05 8.45 7.73
CA VAL A 16 -2.91 7.64 7.31
C VAL A 16 -2.66 7.91 5.84
N ASP A 17 -1.39 7.99 5.45
CA ASP A 17 -0.96 8.25 4.07
C ASP A 17 0.32 7.47 3.76
N THR A 18 0.35 6.76 2.64
CA THR A 18 1.51 5.97 2.21
C THR A 18 2.33 6.78 1.23
N LEU A 19 3.58 7.07 1.58
CA LEU A 19 4.43 7.96 0.80
C LEU A 19 5.61 7.21 0.21
N VAL A 20 5.59 7.04 -1.11
CA VAL A 20 6.69 6.50 -1.90
C VAL A 20 7.38 7.60 -2.71
N LYS A 21 8.67 7.41 -3.03
CA LYS A 21 9.47 8.43 -3.73
C LYS A 21 9.06 8.65 -5.19
N LYS A 22 8.41 7.66 -5.79
CA LYS A 22 7.98 7.63 -7.19
C LYS A 22 6.80 6.68 -7.32
N THR A 23 6.04 6.81 -8.41
CA THR A 23 4.86 6.00 -8.70
C THR A 23 5.15 4.88 -9.71
N THR A 24 6.27 4.95 -10.44
CA THR A 24 6.71 3.91 -11.39
C THR A 24 8.01 3.27 -10.93
N PHE A 25 8.04 1.94 -10.92
CA PHE A 25 9.16 1.14 -10.43
C PHE A 25 9.69 0.16 -11.47
N HIS A 26 10.98 -0.11 -11.45
CA HIS A 26 11.58 -1.23 -12.17
C HIS A 26 11.18 -2.54 -11.47
N PRO A 27 10.82 -3.61 -12.20
CA PRO A 27 10.41 -4.90 -11.62
C PRO A 27 11.31 -5.45 -10.50
N GLU A 28 12.61 -5.29 -10.69
CA GLU A 28 13.66 -5.82 -9.81
C GLU A 28 14.03 -4.91 -8.63
N GLU A 29 13.38 -3.75 -8.48
CA GLU A 29 13.70 -2.82 -7.40
C GLU A 29 12.72 -2.93 -6.22
N GLN A 30 13.24 -2.76 -5.02
CA GLN A 30 12.41 -2.68 -3.83
C GLN A 30 11.66 -1.35 -3.76
N ILE A 31 10.41 -1.40 -3.29
CA ILE A 31 9.60 -0.20 -3.04
C ILE A 31 9.87 0.25 -1.61
N ALA A 32 10.56 1.39 -1.47
CA ALA A 32 10.82 2.01 -0.18
C ALA A 32 9.98 3.28 0.01
N GLY A 33 9.41 3.43 1.21
CA GLY A 33 8.55 4.56 1.55
C GLY A 33 8.42 4.77 3.05
N ILE A 34 7.47 5.64 3.42
CA ILE A 34 7.04 5.86 4.80
C ILE A 34 5.52 5.80 4.86
N VAL A 35 4.98 5.27 5.95
CA VAL A 35 3.59 5.50 6.34
C VAL A 35 3.57 6.72 7.25
N LYS A 36 2.83 7.75 6.86
CA LYS A 36 2.63 8.96 7.64
C LYS A 36 1.35 8.85 8.46
N LEU A 37 1.47 9.10 9.75
CA LEU A 37 0.41 9.00 10.76
C LEU A 37 0.09 10.42 11.26
N GLU A 38 -0.94 11.05 10.69
CA GLU A 38 -1.32 12.42 11.05
C GLU A 38 -2.38 12.42 12.16
N ASN A 39 -2.12 13.15 13.25
CA ASN A 39 -3.00 13.27 14.42
C ASN A 39 -3.34 11.92 15.09
N LEU A 40 -2.39 10.97 15.06
CA LEU A 40 -2.53 9.62 15.65
C LEU A 40 -1.59 9.37 16.85
N ALA A 41 -0.79 10.35 17.28
CA ALA A 41 0.21 10.18 18.33
C ALA A 41 -0.35 9.74 19.70
N GLU A 42 -1.62 10.06 19.99
CA GLU A 42 -2.31 9.68 21.23
C GLU A 42 -3.11 8.36 21.10
N GLN A 43 -3.10 7.73 19.93
CA GLN A 43 -3.76 6.44 19.70
C GLN A 43 -2.80 5.29 20.03
N ASP A 44 -3.36 4.18 20.51
CA ASP A 44 -2.60 2.96 20.79
C ASP A 44 -2.56 2.09 19.53
N ILE A 45 -1.49 2.23 18.74
CA ILE A 45 -1.32 1.51 17.48
C ILE A 45 -0.63 0.17 17.75
N ASP A 46 -1.34 -0.94 17.52
CA ASP A 46 -0.80 -2.30 17.66
C ASP A 46 0.23 -2.58 16.56
N ARG A 47 -0.17 -2.39 15.29
CA ARG A 47 0.70 -2.62 14.14
C ARG A 47 0.22 -1.90 12.89
N ILE A 48 1.11 -1.80 11.92
CA ILE A 48 0.83 -1.30 10.58
C ILE A 48 1.12 -2.43 9.59
N GLU A 49 0.15 -2.78 8.76
CA GLU A 49 0.31 -3.75 7.70
C GLU A 49 0.30 -3.02 6.35
N LEU A 50 1.31 -3.29 5.52
CA LEU A 50 1.31 -2.90 4.12
C LEU A 50 1.32 -4.15 3.25
N ILE A 51 0.47 -4.17 2.23
CA ILE A 51 0.39 -5.27 1.26
C ILE A 51 0.50 -4.67 -0.14
N LEU A 52 1.49 -5.12 -0.90
CA LEU A 52 1.53 -4.93 -2.35
C LEU A 52 0.60 -5.97 -2.97
N ILE A 53 -0.35 -5.52 -3.78
CA ILE A 53 -1.29 -6.38 -4.50
C ILE A 53 -1.22 -6.14 -6.00
N GLU A 54 -1.61 -7.16 -6.75
CA GLU A 54 -2.06 -7.08 -8.12
C GLU A 54 -3.60 -7.16 -8.14
N ARG A 55 -4.27 -6.21 -8.78
CA ARG A 55 -5.72 -6.20 -8.94
C ARG A 55 -6.08 -6.67 -10.34
N LYS A 56 -6.90 -7.72 -10.43
CA LYS A 56 -7.36 -8.33 -11.68
C LYS A 56 -8.88 -8.32 -11.78
N GLU A 57 -9.40 -8.37 -13.01
CA GLU A 57 -10.82 -8.65 -13.24
C GLU A 57 -11.19 -10.02 -12.65
N ASN A 58 -12.32 -10.08 -11.96
CA ASN A 58 -12.84 -11.32 -11.44
C ASN A 58 -13.64 -12.05 -12.53
N THR A 59 -13.20 -13.27 -12.84
CA THR A 59 -13.82 -14.12 -13.88
C THR A 59 -14.83 -15.11 -13.31
N ASP A 60 -15.04 -15.14 -11.99
CA ASP A 60 -16.06 -15.95 -11.35
C ASP A 60 -17.45 -15.32 -11.54
N GLU A 61 -18.25 -15.92 -12.41
CA GLU A 61 -19.64 -15.50 -12.69
C GLU A 61 -20.57 -15.57 -11.48
N THR A 62 -20.17 -16.26 -10.41
CA THR A 62 -20.95 -16.38 -9.18
C THR A 62 -20.56 -15.36 -8.10
N SER A 63 -19.50 -14.58 -8.35
CA SER A 63 -19.02 -13.56 -7.44
C SER A 63 -19.77 -12.23 -7.63
N ASP A 64 -20.15 -11.59 -6.53
CA ASP A 64 -20.70 -10.23 -6.52
C ASP A 64 -19.63 -9.14 -6.72
N PHE A 65 -18.33 -9.51 -6.68
CA PHE A 65 -17.20 -8.58 -6.87
C PHE A 65 -16.65 -8.62 -8.29
N HIS A 66 -16.43 -7.45 -8.88
CA HIS A 66 -15.87 -7.28 -10.23
C HIS A 66 -14.36 -7.49 -10.33
N THR A 67 -13.64 -7.36 -9.22
CA THR A 67 -12.19 -7.51 -9.16
C THR A 67 -11.76 -8.43 -8.02
N ILE A 68 -10.54 -8.94 -8.13
CA ILE A 68 -9.85 -9.70 -7.09
C ILE A 68 -8.48 -9.08 -6.82
N ASP A 69 -8.11 -8.98 -5.54
CA ASP A 69 -6.80 -8.53 -5.09
C ASP A 69 -5.93 -9.75 -4.79
N LEU A 70 -4.81 -9.90 -5.52
CA LEU A 70 -3.83 -10.95 -5.32
C LEU A 70 -2.62 -10.37 -4.57
N PRO A 71 -2.29 -10.87 -3.36
CA PRO A 71 -1.13 -10.37 -2.61
C PRO A 71 0.17 -10.83 -3.27
N ILE A 72 1.10 -9.89 -3.47
CA ILE A 72 2.46 -10.12 -3.95
C ILE A 72 3.45 -10.11 -2.78
N SER A 73 3.31 -9.13 -1.89
CA SER A 73 4.26 -8.94 -0.80
C SER A 73 3.59 -8.25 0.37
N LYS A 74 4.10 -8.52 1.57
CA LYS A 74 3.56 -7.99 2.82
C LYS A 74 4.68 -7.65 3.77
N VAL A 75 4.55 -6.50 4.43
CA VAL A 75 5.37 -6.12 5.58
C VAL A 75 4.47 -5.74 6.75
N ILE A 76 4.91 -6.09 7.96
CA ILE A 76 4.27 -5.70 9.21
C ILE A 76 5.27 -4.84 9.96
N LEU A 77 4.88 -3.61 10.26
CA LEU A 77 5.67 -2.67 11.04
C LEU A 77 5.11 -2.61 12.46
N GLN A 78 6.03 -2.47 13.41
CA GLN A 78 5.69 -2.09 14.78
C GLN A 78 5.66 -0.57 14.85
N HIS A 79 4.67 0.00 15.55
CA HIS A 79 4.66 1.43 15.81
C HIS A 79 5.66 1.75 16.92
N ASP A 80 6.52 2.73 16.67
CA ASP A 80 7.56 3.17 17.61
C ASP A 80 7.21 4.47 18.34
N GLY A 81 5.95 4.92 18.23
CA GLY A 81 5.47 6.18 18.80
C GLY A 81 5.75 7.41 17.92
N THR A 82 6.35 7.25 16.74
CA THR A 82 6.59 8.36 15.81
C THR A 82 5.44 8.55 14.82
N GLU A 83 5.41 9.70 14.14
CA GLU A 83 4.43 10.00 13.09
C GLU A 83 4.80 9.38 11.73
N GLU A 84 5.96 8.72 11.62
CA GLU A 84 6.46 8.17 10.35
C GLU A 84 7.01 6.76 10.55
N ALA A 85 6.41 5.77 9.90
CA ALA A 85 6.88 4.40 9.92
C ALA A 85 7.52 4.01 8.57
N PRO A 86 8.86 3.90 8.47
CA PRO A 86 9.52 3.54 7.23
C PRO A 86 9.27 2.06 6.86
N PHE A 87 9.13 1.78 5.57
CA PHE A 87 8.91 0.43 5.06
C PHE A 87 9.72 0.14 3.80
N ILE A 88 9.89 -1.17 3.55
CA ILE A 88 10.39 -1.72 2.30
C ILE A 88 9.48 -2.88 1.92
N LEU A 89 8.98 -2.88 0.68
CA LEU A 89 8.26 -3.99 0.06
C LEU A 89 9.12 -4.59 -1.05
N ASP A 90 9.29 -5.91 -0.99
CA ASP A 90 9.91 -6.68 -2.06
C ASP A 90 8.92 -6.92 -3.20
N THR A 91 9.40 -6.89 -4.44
CA THR A 91 8.60 -7.03 -5.66
C THR A 91 8.92 -8.30 -6.45
N HIS A 92 9.88 -9.10 -5.98
CA HIS A 92 10.54 -10.14 -6.77
C HIS A 92 9.66 -11.40 -6.96
N ASP A 93 9.88 -12.07 -8.09
CA ASP A 93 9.42 -13.42 -8.47
C ASP A 93 7.91 -13.71 -8.62
N GLU A 94 7.00 -12.84 -8.18
CA GLU A 94 5.56 -13.16 -8.21
C GLU A 94 4.74 -12.41 -9.27
N ILE A 95 5.32 -11.45 -9.98
CA ILE A 95 4.60 -10.64 -10.99
C ILE A 95 4.79 -11.21 -12.40
N GLU A 96 3.72 -11.74 -12.99
CA GLU A 96 3.73 -12.31 -14.34
C GLU A 96 3.55 -11.26 -15.45
N ASP A 97 2.73 -10.23 -15.21
CA ASP A 97 2.45 -9.15 -16.18
C ASP A 97 2.46 -7.78 -15.51
N TYR A 98 3.48 -6.97 -15.84
CA TYR A 98 3.70 -5.63 -15.30
C TYR A 98 2.72 -4.57 -15.83
N ASN A 99 1.83 -4.91 -16.78
CA ASN A 99 0.81 -4.00 -17.30
C ASN A 99 -0.50 -4.04 -16.50
N HIS A 100 -0.62 -4.90 -15.49
CA HIS A 100 -1.77 -4.92 -14.60
C HIS A 100 -1.79 -3.73 -13.62
N GLU A 101 -2.88 -3.64 -12.86
CA GLU A 101 -3.01 -2.61 -11.82
C GLU A 101 -2.39 -3.10 -10.52
N PHE A 102 -1.49 -2.31 -9.95
CA PHE A 102 -0.81 -2.62 -8.69
C PHE A 102 -1.13 -1.56 -7.65
N TYR A 103 -1.37 -2.01 -6.42
CA TYR A 103 -1.70 -1.12 -5.31
C TYR A 103 -0.91 -1.49 -4.06
N ILE A 104 -0.52 -0.48 -3.29
CA ILE A 104 -0.08 -0.64 -1.91
C ILE A 104 -1.27 -0.33 -1.03
N LYS A 105 -1.71 -1.33 -0.26
CA LYS A 105 -2.78 -1.20 0.71
C LYS A 105 -2.17 -1.12 2.10
N THR A 106 -2.48 -0.05 2.81
CA THR A 106 -2.01 0.18 4.18
C THR A 106 -3.18 0.07 5.15
N HIS A 107 -2.98 -0.68 6.23
CA HIS A 107 -3.94 -0.85 7.32
C HIS A 107 -3.23 -0.63 8.65
N VAL A 108 -3.66 0.39 9.38
CA VAL A 108 -3.20 0.70 10.73
C VAL A 108 -4.23 0.16 11.72
N PHE A 109 -3.80 -0.81 12.53
CA PHE A 109 -4.62 -1.42 13.58
C PHE A 109 -4.51 -0.59 14.86
N VAL A 110 -5.65 -0.17 15.40
CA VAL A 110 -5.70 0.67 16.60
C VAL A 110 -6.50 -0.02 17.70
N ASP A 111 -5.87 -0.20 18.86
CA ASP A 111 -6.48 -0.90 19.99
C ASP A 111 -7.66 -0.12 20.56
N ASN A 112 -8.79 -0.81 20.68
CA ASN A 112 -10.05 -0.26 21.21
C ASN A 112 -10.60 0.97 20.44
N ALA A 113 -10.16 1.18 19.19
CA ALA A 113 -10.62 2.27 18.34
C ALA A 113 -10.98 1.78 16.93
N VAL A 114 -11.22 2.72 16.02
CA VAL A 114 -11.45 2.43 14.60
C VAL A 114 -10.10 2.42 13.88
N ASP A 115 -9.89 1.39 13.05
CA ASP A 115 -8.71 1.27 12.21
C ASP A 115 -8.69 2.29 11.06
N TYR A 116 -7.49 2.53 10.53
CA TYR A 116 -7.28 3.45 9.42
C TYR A 116 -6.74 2.71 8.20
N TYR A 117 -7.10 3.21 7.01
CA TYR A 117 -6.82 2.57 5.74
C TYR A 117 -6.35 3.58 4.71
N ASP A 118 -5.47 3.13 3.84
CA ASP A 118 -5.00 3.89 2.69
C ASP A 118 -4.72 2.93 1.52
N GLU A 119 -4.90 3.40 0.29
CA GLU A 119 -4.71 2.59 -0.92
C GLU A 119 -4.12 3.45 -2.04
N ASP A 120 -2.92 3.09 -2.47
CA ASP A 120 -2.14 3.87 -3.42
C ASP A 120 -1.75 3.04 -4.64
N GLN A 121 -2.10 3.55 -5.82
CA GLN A 121 -1.74 2.90 -7.08
C GLN A 121 -0.27 3.16 -7.42
N ILE A 122 0.42 2.10 -7.83
CA ILE A 122 1.76 2.16 -8.39
C ILE A 122 1.81 1.46 -9.76
N TYR A 123 2.91 1.66 -10.46
CA TYR A 123 3.15 1.12 -11.79
C TYR A 123 4.51 0.46 -11.83
N PHE A 124 4.65 -0.54 -12.70
CA PHE A 124 5.95 -1.07 -13.08
C PHE A 124 6.34 -0.63 -14.48
N GLU A 125 7.63 -0.46 -14.73
CA GLU A 125 8.15 -0.20 -16.06
C GLU A 125 7.85 -1.40 -16.97
N SER A 126 7.22 -1.15 -18.12
CA SER A 126 6.95 -2.21 -19.10
C SER A 126 8.26 -2.81 -19.59
N VAL A 127 8.50 -4.09 -19.29
CA VAL A 127 9.64 -4.82 -19.85
C VAL A 127 9.30 -5.18 -21.29
N GLN A 128 9.89 -4.49 -22.28
CA GLN A 128 9.80 -4.94 -23.66
C GLN A 128 10.54 -6.28 -23.79
N SER A 129 9.81 -7.38 -23.95
CA SER A 129 10.40 -8.66 -24.36
C SER A 129 11.09 -8.46 -25.70
N SER A 130 12.41 -8.62 -25.72
CA SER A 130 13.24 -8.55 -26.95
C SER A 130 13.05 -9.77 -27.84
#